data_AF-A0A1U7J2H7-F1
#
_entry.id   AF-A0A1U7J2H7-F1
#
_cell.length_a   1.000
_cell.length_b   1.000
_cell.length_c   1.000
_cell.angle_alpha   90.00
_cell.angle_beta   90.00
_cell.angle_gamma   90.00
#
_symmetry.space_group_name_H-M   'P 1'
#
loop_
_entity.id
_entity.type
_entity.pdbx_description
1 polymer ?
#
loop_
_entity_poly.entity_id
_entity_poly.type
_entity_poly.pdbx_seq_one_letter_code
_entity_poly.pdbx_strand_id
1 'polypeptide(L)'
;MPNQNETNSKLDDLKADLQAMVQKLDMDNSVKEVFLQSIIFKIESNVGLATLQEKLSILYEYEKNYLELIKNYKEEIKFATSLQEEVRKERTKFFAESLKEVSETLSTSQVDNKVASVWIKELVESYTRSLDLSASLIEENTLDMVSEIKQEARKEMDNAKMNSGLGNE
;
A
#
# COMPACT_ATOMS: atom_id res chain seq x y z
N MET A 1 1.90 -15.57 14.67
CA MET A 1 0.57 -15.76 15.31
C MET A 1 0.80 -16.58 16.56
N PRO A 2 0.39 -16.17 17.78
CA PRO A 2 0.48 -17.09 18.91
C PRO A 2 -0.55 -18.15 18.59
N ASN A 3 -0.10 -19.39 18.49
CA ASN A 3 -0.96 -20.50 18.13
C ASN A 3 -2.11 -20.50 19.14
N GLN A 4 -3.37 -20.41 18.71
CA GLN A 4 -4.52 -20.39 19.63
C GLN A 4 -4.50 -21.59 20.60
N ASN A 5 -3.79 -22.67 20.22
CA ASN A 5 -3.49 -23.82 21.06
C ASN A 5 -2.57 -23.54 22.27
N GLU A 6 -1.58 -22.65 22.18
CA GLU A 6 -0.64 -22.37 23.29
C GLU A 6 -1.26 -21.46 24.37
N THR A 7 -2.04 -20.47 23.96
CA THR A 7 -2.72 -19.57 24.91
C THR A 7 -3.84 -20.30 25.65
N ASN A 8 -4.54 -21.23 24.98
CA ASN A 8 -5.52 -22.11 25.61
C ASN A 8 -4.87 -23.08 26.61
N SER A 9 -3.72 -23.66 26.28
CA SER A 9 -2.96 -24.54 27.20
C SER A 9 -2.58 -23.83 28.50
N LYS A 10 -2.05 -22.60 28.43
CA LYS A 10 -1.66 -21.84 29.64
C LYS A 10 -2.85 -21.39 30.50
N LEU A 11 -3.99 -21.12 29.87
CA LEU A 11 -5.22 -20.79 30.58
C LEU A 11 -5.77 -22.01 31.33
N ASP A 12 -5.66 -23.19 30.74
CA ASP A 12 -6.09 -24.46 31.34
C ASP A 12 -5.18 -24.87 32.51
N ASP A 13 -3.87 -24.66 32.38
CA ASP A 13 -2.91 -24.84 33.49
C ASP A 13 -3.20 -23.89 34.66
N LEU A 14 -3.48 -22.60 34.36
CA LEU A 14 -3.85 -21.61 35.39
C LEU A 14 -5.18 -21.94 36.08
N LYS A 15 -6.16 -22.48 35.34
CA LYS A 15 -7.42 -22.97 35.90
C LYS A 15 -7.20 -24.14 36.87
N ALA A 16 -6.31 -25.07 36.51
CA ALA A 16 -5.95 -26.19 37.37
C ALA A 16 -5.25 -25.74 38.66
N ASP A 17 -4.34 -24.76 38.56
CA ASP A 17 -3.65 -24.18 39.72
C ASP A 17 -4.61 -23.41 40.64
N LEU A 18 -5.53 -22.63 40.06
CA LEU A 18 -6.59 -21.93 40.81
C LEU A 18 -7.51 -22.92 41.52
N GLN A 19 -7.86 -24.03 40.87
CA GLN A 19 -8.62 -25.11 41.51
C GLN A 19 -7.87 -25.72 42.68
N ALA A 20 -6.59 -26.05 42.52
CA ALA A 20 -5.77 -26.59 43.59
C ALA A 20 -5.61 -25.61 44.77
N MET A 21 -5.58 -24.30 44.51
CA MET A 21 -5.46 -23.27 45.53
C MET A 21 -6.76 -23.02 46.29
N VAL A 22 -7.90 -22.94 45.59
CA VAL A 22 -9.22 -22.72 46.21
C VAL A 22 -9.67 -23.93 47.02
N GLN A 23 -9.27 -25.15 46.63
CA GLN A 23 -9.54 -26.36 47.41
C GLN A 23 -8.88 -26.37 48.79
N LYS A 24 -7.73 -25.69 48.95
CA LYS A 24 -7.01 -25.55 50.22
C LYS A 24 -7.63 -24.53 51.19
N LEU A 25 -8.60 -23.73 50.74
CA LEU A 25 -9.28 -22.76 51.58
C LEU A 25 -10.26 -23.47 52.53
N ASP A 26 -10.41 -22.96 53.74
CA ASP A 26 -11.38 -23.49 54.71
C ASP A 26 -12.72 -22.77 54.51
N MET A 27 -13.46 -23.22 53.49
CA MET A 27 -14.73 -22.64 53.04
C MET A 27 -15.67 -23.75 52.61
N ASP A 28 -16.98 -23.49 52.70
CA ASP A 28 -17.99 -24.42 52.21
C ASP A 28 -17.84 -24.64 50.69
N ASN A 29 -18.05 -25.88 50.24
CA ASN A 29 -17.78 -26.26 48.84
C ASN A 29 -18.65 -25.48 47.85
N SER A 30 -19.88 -25.14 48.24
CA SER A 30 -20.78 -24.30 47.45
C SER A 30 -20.20 -22.89 47.21
N VAL A 31 -19.58 -22.31 48.25
CA VAL A 31 -18.97 -20.97 48.19
C VAL A 31 -17.65 -21.01 47.41
N LYS A 32 -16.87 -22.09 47.56
CA LYS A 32 -15.67 -22.33 46.74
C LYS A 32 -16.00 -22.38 45.26
N GLU A 33 -17.02 -23.14 44.86
CA GLU A 33 -17.43 -23.25 43.46
C GLU A 33 -17.87 -21.90 42.87
N VAL A 34 -18.71 -21.15 43.58
CA VAL A 34 -19.17 -19.83 43.14
C VAL A 34 -18.01 -18.83 43.02
N PHE A 35 -17.08 -18.86 43.98
CA PHE A 35 -15.90 -18.01 43.97
C PHE A 35 -14.97 -18.32 42.80
N LEU A 36 -14.74 -19.61 42.54
CA LEU A 36 -13.88 -20.10 41.46
C LEU A 36 -14.46 -19.75 40.09
N GLN A 37 -15.77 -19.92 39.91
CA GLN A 37 -16.49 -19.49 38.71
C GLN A 37 -16.39 -17.97 38.49
N SER A 38 -16.52 -17.18 39.57
CA SER A 38 -16.41 -15.72 39.48
C SER A 38 -15.00 -15.28 39.05
N ILE A 39 -13.95 -15.91 39.58
CA ILE A 39 -12.56 -15.61 39.22
C ILE A 39 -12.27 -16.02 37.77
N ILE A 40 -12.63 -17.25 37.38
CA ILE A 40 -12.42 -17.74 36.02
C ILE A 40 -13.11 -16.81 35.02
N PHE A 41 -14.38 -16.50 35.25
CA PHE A 41 -15.15 -15.62 34.36
C PHE A 41 -14.50 -14.24 34.20
N LYS A 42 -13.98 -13.66 35.30
CA LYS A 42 -13.36 -12.34 35.27
C LYS A 42 -11.99 -12.34 34.59
N ILE A 43 -11.22 -13.41 34.74
CA ILE A 43 -9.95 -13.63 34.04
C ILE A 43 -10.21 -13.79 32.54
N GLU A 44 -11.12 -14.70 32.16
CA GLU A 44 -11.47 -14.95 30.75
C GLU A 44 -12.00 -13.68 30.07
N SER A 45 -12.84 -12.92 30.75
CA SER A 45 -13.38 -11.65 30.23
C SER A 45 -12.28 -10.61 30.00
N ASN A 46 -11.34 -10.48 30.94
CA ASN A 46 -10.23 -9.51 30.81
C ASN A 46 -9.20 -9.93 29.75
N VAL A 47 -8.88 -11.22 29.66
CA VAL A 47 -7.99 -11.75 28.62
C VAL A 47 -8.65 -11.61 27.24
N GLY A 48 -9.94 -11.89 27.14
CA GLY A 48 -10.73 -11.66 25.92
C GLY A 48 -10.74 -10.19 25.49
N LEU A 49 -10.88 -9.26 26.43
CA LEU A 49 -10.82 -7.82 26.15
C LEU A 49 -9.43 -7.37 25.71
N ALA A 50 -8.38 -7.80 26.41
CA ALA A 50 -7.00 -7.42 26.06
C ALA A 50 -6.60 -7.92 24.68
N THR A 51 -6.93 -9.18 24.35
CA THR A 51 -6.65 -9.75 23.02
C THR A 51 -7.47 -9.09 21.91
N LEU A 52 -8.70 -8.66 22.21
CA LEU A 52 -9.51 -7.89 21.25
C LEU A 52 -8.94 -6.49 21.02
N GLN A 53 -8.52 -5.79 22.08
CA GLN A 53 -7.87 -4.48 21.99
C GLN A 53 -6.57 -4.56 21.19
N GLU A 54 -5.76 -5.60 21.39
CA GLU A 54 -4.53 -5.82 20.65
C GLU A 54 -4.80 -6.04 19.16
N LYS A 55 -5.75 -6.92 18.81
CA LYS A 55 -6.16 -7.13 17.41
C LYS A 55 -6.69 -5.84 16.76
N LEU A 56 -7.46 -5.06 17.50
CA LEU A 56 -7.99 -3.78 17.03
C LEU A 56 -6.87 -2.77 16.79
N SER A 57 -5.86 -2.74 17.66
CA SER A 57 -4.69 -1.86 17.51
C SER A 57 -3.88 -2.21 16.26
N ILE A 58 -3.67 -3.51 16.00
CA ILE A 58 -2.98 -3.99 14.79
C ILE A 58 -3.76 -3.56 13.54
N LEU A 59 -5.07 -3.79 13.54
CA LEU A 59 -5.91 -3.46 12.39
C LEU A 59 -5.94 -1.96 12.14
N TYR A 60 -6.01 -1.16 13.21
CA TYR A 60 -6.02 0.29 13.14
C TYR A 60 -4.70 0.85 12.58
N GLU A 61 -3.55 0.41 13.09
CA GLU A 61 -2.25 0.85 12.57
C GLU A 61 -2.05 0.39 11.12
N TYR A 62 -2.46 -0.83 10.78
CA TYR A 62 -2.42 -1.29 9.39
C TYR A 62 -3.26 -0.42 8.45
N GLU A 63 -4.51 -0.12 8.83
CA GLU A 63 -5.41 0.70 8.01
C GLU A 63 -4.90 2.14 7.89
N LYS A 64 -4.40 2.71 8.98
CA LYS A 64 -3.79 4.05 9.01
C LYS A 64 -2.58 4.14 8.09
N ASN A 65 -1.65 3.18 8.19
CA ASN A 65 -0.44 3.17 7.36
C ASN A 65 -0.78 2.96 5.89
N TYR A 66 -1.78 2.11 5.58
CA TYR A 66 -2.26 1.93 4.22
C TYR A 66 -2.88 3.21 3.63
N LEU A 67 -3.68 3.94 4.42
CA LEU A 67 -4.25 5.23 3.99
C LEU A 67 -3.18 6.30 3.80
N GLU A 68 -2.14 6.31 4.63
CA GLU A 68 -1.01 7.22 4.50
C GLU A 68 -0.19 6.93 3.24
N LEU A 69 0.02 5.64 2.93
CA LEU A 69 0.60 5.20 1.67
C LEU A 69 -0.21 5.74 0.48
N ILE A 70 -1.52 5.48 0.44
CA ILE A 70 -2.40 6.00 -0.63
C ILE A 70 -2.31 7.52 -0.75
N LYS A 71 -2.27 8.24 0.37
CA LYS A 71 -2.17 9.70 0.37
C LYS A 71 -0.86 10.18 -0.26
N ASN A 72 0.26 9.54 0.07
CA ASN A 72 1.58 9.92 -0.43
C ASN A 72 1.69 9.69 -1.94
N TYR A 73 1.20 8.55 -2.43
CA TYR A 73 1.29 8.21 -3.86
C TYR A 73 0.20 8.87 -4.72
N LYS A 74 -0.86 9.42 -4.13
CA LYS A 74 -1.92 10.11 -4.87
C LYS A 74 -1.39 11.28 -5.70
N GLU A 75 -0.49 12.09 -5.13
CA GLU A 75 0.05 13.26 -5.84
C GLU A 75 1.03 12.84 -6.93
N GLU A 76 1.81 11.78 -6.71
CA GLU A 76 2.70 11.23 -7.73
C GLU A 76 1.96 10.57 -8.90
N ILE A 77 0.86 9.84 -8.63
CA ILE A 77 -0.02 9.27 -9.67
C ILE A 77 -0.66 10.40 -10.50
N LYS A 78 -1.13 11.47 -9.83
CA LYS A 78 -1.65 12.65 -10.53
C LYS A 78 -0.57 13.30 -11.40
N PHE A 79 0.65 13.45 -10.87
CA PHE A 79 1.76 14.02 -11.61
C PHE A 79 2.10 13.21 -12.87
N ALA A 80 2.21 11.89 -12.76
CA ALA A 80 2.41 11.01 -13.91
C ALA A 80 1.27 11.14 -14.93
N THR A 81 0.02 11.20 -14.46
CA THR A 81 -1.16 11.39 -15.32
C THR A 81 -1.11 12.73 -16.06
N SER A 82 -0.74 13.83 -15.37
CA SER A 82 -0.61 15.14 -16.01
C SER A 82 0.50 15.14 -17.06
N LEU A 83 1.64 14.51 -16.80
CA LEU A 83 2.74 14.43 -17.77
C LEU A 83 2.34 13.64 -19.02
N GLN A 84 1.62 12.52 -18.85
CA GLN A 84 1.05 11.78 -19.98
C GLN A 84 0.05 12.62 -20.79
N GLU A 85 -0.79 13.41 -20.11
CA GLU A 85 -1.75 14.27 -20.78
C GLU A 85 -1.05 15.40 -21.57
N GLU A 86 0.00 15.99 -21.01
CA GLU A 86 0.84 16.97 -21.69
C GLU A 86 1.49 16.40 -22.94
N VAL A 87 2.09 15.20 -22.88
CA VAL A 87 2.66 14.52 -24.04
C VAL A 87 1.60 14.28 -25.13
N ARG A 88 0.37 13.89 -24.76
CA ARG A 88 -0.74 13.74 -25.72
C ARG A 88 -1.15 15.07 -26.35
N LYS A 89 -1.22 16.15 -25.56
CA LYS A 89 -1.55 17.50 -26.04
C LYS A 89 -0.47 18.03 -26.98
N GLU A 90 0.80 17.86 -26.60
CA GLU A 90 1.95 18.27 -27.41
C GLU A 90 1.98 17.51 -28.73
N ARG A 91 1.76 16.19 -28.71
CA ARG A 91 1.62 15.39 -29.95
C ARG A 91 0.53 15.93 -30.86
N THR A 92 -0.65 16.21 -30.31
CA THR A 92 -1.78 16.75 -31.07
C THR A 92 -1.46 18.12 -31.66
N LYS A 93 -0.87 19.01 -30.86
CA LYS A 93 -0.46 20.35 -31.28
C LYS A 93 0.57 20.30 -32.41
N PHE A 94 1.57 19.43 -32.28
CA PHE A 94 2.60 19.29 -33.30
C PHE A 94 2.03 18.87 -34.65
N PHE A 95 1.17 17.84 -34.69
CA PHE A 95 0.60 17.34 -35.95
C PHE A 95 -0.48 18.26 -36.53
N ALA A 96 -1.27 18.94 -35.69
CA ALA A 96 -2.37 19.80 -36.15
C ALA A 96 -1.93 21.22 -36.53
N GLU A 97 -0.95 21.78 -35.81
CA GLU A 97 -0.54 23.17 -35.94
C GLU A 97 0.89 23.27 -36.49
N SER A 98 1.89 22.84 -35.71
CA SER A 98 3.29 23.11 -36.01
C SER A 98 3.76 22.49 -37.33
N LEU A 99 3.34 21.26 -37.63
CA LEU A 99 3.68 20.60 -38.90
C LEU A 99 3.08 21.33 -40.11
N LYS A 100 1.86 21.85 -39.94
CA LYS A 100 1.17 22.62 -40.98
C LYS A 100 1.89 23.95 -41.21
N GLU A 101 2.24 24.67 -40.15
CA GLU A 101 3.00 25.94 -40.24
C GLU A 101 4.37 25.74 -40.90
N VAL A 102 5.10 24.67 -40.56
CA VAL A 102 6.39 24.35 -41.19
C VAL A 102 6.21 24.03 -42.68
N SER A 103 5.19 23.25 -43.04
CA SER A 103 4.88 22.95 -44.44
C SER A 103 4.52 24.21 -45.24
N GLU A 104 3.71 25.10 -44.67
CA GLU A 104 3.34 26.38 -45.29
C GLU A 104 4.58 27.26 -45.47
N THR A 105 5.43 27.35 -44.44
CA THR A 105 6.67 28.15 -44.48
C THR A 105 7.63 27.66 -45.57
N LEU A 106 7.82 26.34 -45.71
CA LEU A 106 8.63 25.75 -46.77
C LEU A 106 8.07 26.04 -48.16
N SER A 107 6.74 26.02 -48.31
CA SER A 107 6.07 26.37 -49.56
C SER A 107 6.23 27.85 -49.90
N THR A 108 6.06 28.76 -48.94
CA THR A 108 6.23 30.21 -49.13
C THR A 108 7.67 30.58 -49.46
N SER A 109 8.63 29.86 -48.88
CA SER A 109 10.06 30.07 -49.12
C SER A 109 10.55 29.48 -50.45
N GLN A 110 9.64 28.91 -51.26
CA GLN A 110 9.94 28.28 -52.56
C GLN A 110 11.01 27.19 -52.47
N VAL A 111 11.04 26.45 -51.36
CA VAL A 111 11.92 25.28 -51.23
C VAL A 111 11.48 24.22 -52.23
N ASP A 112 12.44 23.58 -52.90
CA ASP A 112 12.15 22.49 -53.82
C ASP A 112 11.34 21.39 -53.13
N ASN A 113 10.30 20.91 -53.80
CA ASN A 113 9.36 19.95 -53.22
C ASN A 113 10.04 18.65 -52.74
N LYS A 114 11.13 18.19 -53.39
CA LYS A 114 11.86 17.01 -52.90
C LYS A 114 12.62 17.31 -51.62
N VAL A 115 13.22 18.49 -51.51
CA VAL A 115 13.96 18.90 -50.31
C VAL A 115 13.00 19.12 -49.15
N ALA A 116 11.88 19.83 -49.39
CA ALA A 116 10.86 20.07 -48.38
C ALA A 116 10.28 18.75 -47.83
N SER A 117 9.99 17.77 -48.69
CA SER A 117 9.45 16.48 -48.26
C SER A 117 10.45 15.63 -47.46
N VAL A 118 11.76 15.71 -47.77
CA VAL A 118 12.80 15.06 -46.95
C VAL A 118 12.88 15.70 -45.56
N TRP A 119 12.93 17.04 -45.48
CA TRP A 119 13.01 17.75 -44.20
C TRP A 119 11.78 17.55 -43.33
N ILE A 120 10.58 17.56 -43.93
CA ILE A 120 9.34 17.27 -43.21
C ILE A 120 9.37 15.85 -42.64
N LYS A 121 9.84 14.87 -43.42
CA LYS A 121 9.96 13.49 -42.96
C LYS A 121 10.94 13.37 -41.80
N GLU A 122 12.13 13.97 -41.91
CA GLU A 122 13.14 13.96 -40.85
C GLU A 122 12.65 14.66 -39.58
N LEU A 123 11.93 15.78 -39.72
CA LEU A 123 11.32 16.50 -38.60
C LEU A 123 10.29 15.63 -37.88
N VAL A 124 9.37 15.00 -38.63
CA VAL A 124 8.35 14.11 -38.07
C VAL A 124 9.01 12.93 -37.36
N GLU A 125 10.01 12.29 -37.97
CA GLU A 125 10.70 11.15 -37.37
C GLU A 125 11.49 11.53 -36.10
N SER A 126 12.17 12.66 -36.12
CA SER A 126 12.94 13.17 -34.96
C SER A 126 12.01 13.53 -33.80
N TYR A 127 10.95 14.28 -34.10
CA TYR A 127 10.00 14.71 -33.10
C TYR A 127 9.20 13.54 -32.51
N THR A 128 8.78 12.60 -33.36
CA THR A 128 8.11 11.37 -32.91
C THR A 128 9.04 10.56 -31.99
N ARG A 129 10.32 10.39 -32.34
CA ARG A 129 11.30 9.72 -31.46
C ARG A 129 11.45 10.42 -30.12
N SER A 130 11.50 11.75 -30.11
CA SER A 130 11.62 12.53 -28.86
C SER A 130 10.38 12.35 -27.98
N LEU A 131 9.18 12.40 -28.56
CA LEU A 131 7.94 12.21 -27.81
C LEU A 131 7.78 10.78 -27.30
N ASP A 132 8.14 9.79 -28.12
CA ASP A 132 8.07 8.39 -27.73
C ASP A 132 9.06 8.10 -26.58
N LEU A 133 10.26 8.70 -26.60
CA LEU A 133 11.20 8.64 -25.47
C LEU A 133 10.61 9.22 -24.19
N SER A 134 10.00 10.42 -24.27
CA SER A 134 9.34 11.03 -23.11
C SER A 134 8.20 10.15 -22.58
N ALA A 135 7.41 9.54 -23.47
CA ALA A 135 6.34 8.62 -23.08
C ALA A 135 6.89 7.37 -22.37
N SER A 136 7.97 6.77 -22.90
CA SER A 136 8.62 5.60 -22.29
C SER A 136 9.20 5.91 -20.91
N LEU A 137 9.83 7.08 -20.72
CA LEU A 137 10.37 7.48 -19.41
C LEU A 137 9.25 7.64 -18.36
N ILE A 138 8.10 8.19 -18.77
CA ILE A 138 6.94 8.32 -17.88
C ILE A 138 6.40 6.94 -17.52
N GLU A 139 6.31 6.03 -18.48
CA GLU A 139 5.85 4.66 -18.28
C GLU A 139 6.76 3.90 -17.31
N GLU A 140 8.08 3.94 -17.53
CA GLU A 140 9.09 3.34 -16.64
C GLU A 140 8.97 3.86 -15.21
N ASN A 141 8.97 5.18 -15.04
CA ASN A 141 8.82 5.81 -13.73
C ASN A 141 7.50 5.41 -13.03
N THR A 142 6.42 5.24 -13.78
CA THR A 142 5.13 4.80 -13.23
C THR A 142 5.19 3.34 -12.76
N LEU A 143 5.89 2.46 -13.49
CA LEU A 143 6.08 1.06 -13.11
C LEU A 143 6.97 0.92 -11.88
N ASP A 144 8.03 1.72 -11.78
CA ASP A 144 8.92 1.75 -10.63
C ASP A 144 8.18 2.21 -9.38
N MET A 145 7.43 3.30 -9.49
CA MET A 145 6.59 3.81 -8.40
C MET A 145 5.57 2.76 -7.92
N VAL A 146 4.89 2.05 -8.83
CA VAL A 146 3.98 0.95 -8.46
C VAL A 146 4.71 -0.18 -7.73
N SER A 147 5.95 -0.46 -8.11
CA SER A 147 6.79 -1.47 -7.47
C SER A 147 7.21 -1.04 -6.07
N GLU A 148 7.59 0.23 -5.89
CA GLU A 148 7.90 0.83 -4.59
C GLU A 148 6.69 0.80 -3.65
N ILE A 149 5.50 1.20 -4.13
CA ILE A 149 4.24 1.12 -3.37
C ILE A 149 4.03 -0.29 -2.81
N LYS A 150 4.18 -1.30 -3.68
CA LYS A 150 3.98 -2.71 -3.30
C LYS A 150 5.02 -3.17 -2.30
N GLN A 151 6.26 -2.73 -2.44
CA GLN A 151 7.34 -3.11 -1.53
C GLN A 151 7.12 -2.48 -0.16
N GLU A 152 6.77 -1.20 -0.12
CA GLU A 152 6.56 -0.47 1.13
C GLU A 152 5.31 -0.96 1.88
N ALA A 153 4.22 -1.23 1.17
CA ALA A 153 3.03 -1.88 1.74
C ALA A 153 3.35 -3.24 2.41
N ARG A 154 4.27 -4.02 1.82
CA ARG A 154 4.72 -5.30 2.40
C ARG A 154 5.54 -5.07 3.66
N LYS A 155 6.50 -4.14 3.64
CA LYS A 155 7.31 -3.81 4.83
C LYS A 155 6.44 -3.33 5.98
N GLU A 156 5.48 -2.45 5.72
CA GLU A 156 4.54 -1.95 6.73
C GLU A 156 3.69 -3.06 7.32
N MET A 157 3.20 -3.99 6.49
CA MET A 157 2.49 -5.19 6.98
C MET A 157 3.37 -6.04 7.89
N ASP A 158 4.65 -6.21 7.57
CA ASP A 158 5.57 -7.03 8.37
C ASP A 158 6.00 -6.31 9.65
N ASN A 159 6.17 -4.98 9.62
CA ASN A 159 6.42 -4.13 10.79
C ASN A 159 5.23 -4.13 11.76
N ALA A 160 3.98 -4.07 11.25
CA ALA A 160 2.78 -4.16 12.07
C ALA A 160 2.69 -5.51 12.81
N LYS A 161 3.17 -6.60 12.20
CA LYS A 161 3.29 -7.92 12.85
C LYS A 161 4.42 -7.95 13.89
N MET A 162 5.57 -7.34 13.60
CA MET A 162 6.70 -7.28 14.52
C MET A 162 6.38 -6.46 15.79
N ASN A 163 5.79 -5.27 15.62
CA ASN A 163 5.44 -4.37 16.73
C ASN A 163 4.30 -4.90 17.61
N SER A 164 3.52 -5.88 17.14
CA SER A 164 2.50 -6.59 17.92
C SER A 164 3.04 -7.85 18.61
N GLY A 165 4.36 -7.97 18.78
CA GLY A 165 4.97 -9.04 19.59
C GLY A 165 4.99 -10.41 18.91
N LEU A 166 4.77 -10.49 17.60
CA LEU A 166 4.79 -11.74 16.83
C LEU A 166 6.11 -12.03 16.09
N GLY A 167 7.13 -11.21 16.33
CA GLY A 167 8.40 -11.23 15.60
C GLY A 167 9.47 -12.21 16.10
N ASN A 168 9.28 -12.89 17.22
CA ASN A 168 10.21 -13.91 17.69
C ASN A 168 9.49 -15.25 17.80
N GLU A 169 9.94 -16.19 16.97
CA GLU A 169 9.70 -17.63 17.09
C GLU A 169 9.96 -18.15 18.51
#